data_AF-A0A164EJ13-F1
#
_entry.id   AF-A0A164EJ13-F1
#
_cell.length_a   1.000
_cell.length_b   1.000
_cell.length_c   1.000
_cell.angle_alpha   90.00
_cell.angle_beta   90.00
_cell.angle_gamma   90.00
#
_symmetry.space_group_name_H-M   'P 1'
#
loop_
_entity.id
_entity.type
_entity.pdbx_description
1 polymer ?
#
loop_
_entity_poly.entity_id
_entity_poly.type
_entity_poly.pdbx_seq_one_letter_code
_entity_poly.pdbx_strand_id
1 'polypeptide(L)'
;HTHPNHWDDLPVRPDPTDPTLPNLPAATGLKSQFSTAFRQANFSLVQESKLRQREQGNEEDVVAYFYDIINMCRIVNPTMSQEQQLQHLYRGLKPTLLQKIYPLQPASTTEFLDVAKLHAEASSLVNRKVLSQSLLAVTPDVPISSAAASTKLVKELAGLLTGLQQTIEQLNHPQTA
;
A
#
# COMPACT_ATOMS: atom_id res chain seq x y z
N HIS A 1 -25.09 17.27 -3.20
CA HIS A 1 -23.66 17.64 -3.33
C HIS A 1 -23.05 16.80 -4.43
N THR A 2 -22.88 17.36 -5.63
CA THR A 2 -22.25 16.67 -6.77
C THR A 2 -20.74 16.87 -6.65
N HIS A 3 -19.99 15.77 -6.55
CA HIS A 3 -18.53 15.82 -6.41
C HIS A 3 -17.93 16.45 -7.69
N PRO A 4 -16.92 17.35 -7.60
CA PRO A 4 -16.40 18.10 -8.76
C PRO A 4 -15.85 17.24 -9.92
N ASN A 5 -15.60 15.96 -9.68
CA ASN A 5 -15.06 15.01 -10.66
C ASN A 5 -16.07 13.91 -11.05
N HIS A 6 -17.36 14.13 -10.80
CA HIS A 6 -18.40 13.15 -11.11
C HIS A 6 -18.78 13.24 -12.59
N TRP A 7 -18.21 12.35 -13.39
CA TRP A 7 -18.54 12.21 -14.80
C TRP A 7 -19.76 11.28 -14.94
N ASP A 8 -20.91 11.86 -15.27
CA ASP A 8 -22.16 11.16 -15.57
C ASP A 8 -22.48 11.18 -17.06
N ASP A 9 -23.31 10.23 -17.49
CA ASP A 9 -23.97 10.26 -18.80
C ASP A 9 -25.02 11.38 -18.85
N LEU A 10 -24.56 12.63 -18.75
CA LEU A 10 -25.42 13.79 -18.90
C LEU A 10 -25.67 14.05 -20.39
N PRO A 11 -26.90 14.46 -20.77
CA PRO A 11 -27.13 14.94 -22.12
C PRO A 11 -26.29 16.20 -22.34
N VAL A 12 -25.26 16.12 -23.19
CA VAL A 12 -24.60 17.30 -23.73
C VAL A 12 -25.61 17.95 -24.67
N ARG A 13 -26.26 19.02 -24.21
CA ARG A 13 -27.18 19.82 -25.04
C ARG A 13 -26.37 20.96 -25.67
N PRO A 14 -26.27 21.06 -27.00
CA PRO A 14 -25.90 22.33 -27.64
C PRO A 14 -26.91 23.40 -27.21
N ASP A 15 -26.47 24.63 -26.96
CA ASP A 15 -27.37 25.72 -26.58
C ASP A 15 -28.56 25.79 -27.56
N PRO A 16 -29.81 25.58 -27.09
CA PRO A 16 -30.97 25.56 -27.97
C PRO A 16 -31.26 26.90 -28.64
N THR A 17 -30.54 27.97 -28.28
CA THR A 17 -30.69 29.31 -28.87
C THR A 17 -29.69 29.65 -29.97
N ASP A 18 -28.74 28.77 -30.30
CA ASP A 18 -27.78 29.00 -31.40
C ASP A 18 -28.34 28.43 -32.74
N PRO A 19 -28.83 29.29 -33.65
CA PRO A 19 -29.43 28.86 -34.92
C PRO A 19 -28.40 28.35 -35.94
N THR A 20 -27.10 28.42 -35.64
CA THR A 20 -26.00 28.07 -36.54
C THR A 20 -25.53 26.63 -36.38
N LEU A 21 -25.94 25.95 -35.31
CA LEU A 21 -25.52 24.57 -35.03
C LEU A 21 -26.50 23.57 -35.66
N PRO A 22 -26.00 22.59 -36.46
CA PRO A 22 -26.86 21.50 -36.93
C PRO A 22 -27.48 20.79 -35.72
N ASN A 23 -28.74 20.38 -35.87
CA ASN A 23 -29.54 19.73 -34.83
C ASN A 23 -28.97 18.32 -34.55
N LEU A 24 -27.83 18.25 -33.85
CA LEU A 24 -27.19 16.99 -33.47
C LEU A 24 -27.98 16.37 -32.31
N PRO A 25 -28.25 15.06 -32.34
CA PRO A 25 -28.86 14.38 -31.20
C PRO A 25 -27.94 14.55 -29.98
N ALA A 26 -28.54 14.78 -28.81
CA ALA A 26 -27.78 14.79 -27.56
C ALA A 26 -26.96 13.50 -27.47
N ALA A 27 -25.64 13.62 -27.31
CA ALA A 27 -24.76 12.47 -27.13
C ALA A 27 -25.01 11.87 -25.74
N THR A 28 -26.04 11.04 -25.62
CA THR A 28 -26.35 10.31 -24.39
C THR A 28 -25.43 9.10 -24.26
N GLY A 29 -25.02 8.78 -23.03
CA GLY A 29 -24.27 7.54 -22.80
C GLY A 29 -22.79 7.63 -23.18
N LEU A 30 -22.19 8.82 -23.27
CA LEU A 30 -20.79 8.98 -23.67
C LEU A 30 -19.82 8.27 -22.68
N LYS A 31 -20.17 8.12 -21.38
CA LYS A 31 -19.41 7.35 -20.38
C LYS A 31 -19.42 5.90 -20.79
N SER A 32 -20.62 5.41 -21.09
CA SER A 32 -20.89 4.02 -21.40
C SER A 32 -20.21 3.65 -22.70
N GLN A 33 -20.32 4.50 -23.72
CA GLN A 33 -19.64 4.35 -25.01
C GLN A 33 -18.12 4.33 -24.84
N PHE A 34 -17.55 5.30 -24.12
CA PHE A 34 -16.12 5.36 -23.86
C PHE A 34 -15.65 4.16 -23.02
N SER A 35 -16.34 3.86 -21.93
CA SER A 35 -16.03 2.72 -21.07
C SER A 35 -16.12 1.40 -21.83
N THR A 36 -17.03 1.28 -22.78
CA THR A 36 -17.16 0.08 -23.63
C THR A 36 -16.04 0.01 -24.66
N ALA A 37 -15.73 1.11 -25.33
CA ALA A 37 -14.68 1.18 -26.34
C ALA A 37 -13.28 0.89 -25.77
N PHE A 38 -13.01 1.35 -24.54
CA PHE A 38 -11.71 1.17 -23.87
C PHE A 38 -11.66 -0.02 -22.92
N ARG A 39 -12.77 -0.75 -22.71
CA ARG A 39 -12.78 -1.97 -21.91
C ARG A 39 -12.20 -3.11 -22.73
N GLN A 40 -11.11 -3.70 -22.24
CA GLN A 40 -10.55 -4.91 -22.81
C GLN A 40 -11.56 -6.07 -22.75
N ALA A 41 -11.61 -6.90 -23.78
CA ALA A 41 -12.56 -8.02 -23.89
C ALA A 41 -12.55 -8.96 -22.65
N ASN A 42 -11.38 -9.16 -22.05
CA ASN A 42 -11.20 -10.02 -20.87
C ASN A 42 -11.04 -9.26 -19.56
N PHE A 43 -11.44 -7.98 -19.50
CA PHE A 43 -11.22 -7.12 -18.34
C PHE A 43 -11.70 -7.78 -17.03
N SER A 44 -12.91 -8.34 -17.00
CA SER A 44 -13.45 -8.98 -15.80
C SER A 44 -12.62 -10.18 -15.33
N LEU A 45 -12.21 -11.06 -16.26
CA LEU A 45 -11.39 -12.24 -15.95
C LEU A 45 -10.00 -11.82 -15.46
N VAL A 46 -9.39 -10.81 -16.08
CA VAL A 46 -8.08 -10.30 -15.69
C VAL A 46 -8.13 -9.68 -14.29
N GLN A 47 -9.16 -8.87 -13.99
CA GLN A 47 -9.32 -8.26 -12.66
C GLN A 47 -9.61 -9.32 -11.59
N GLU A 48 -10.44 -10.31 -11.90
CA GLU A 48 -10.75 -11.41 -10.99
C GLU A 48 -9.50 -12.26 -10.71
N SER A 49 -8.69 -12.56 -11.74
CA SER A 49 -7.39 -13.23 -11.60
C SER A 49 -6.42 -12.43 -10.73
N LYS A 50 -6.31 -11.12 -10.98
CA LYS A 50 -5.49 -10.21 -10.18
C LYS A 50 -5.92 -10.19 -8.72
N LEU A 51 -7.22 -10.14 -8.44
CA LEU A 51 -7.75 -10.21 -7.07
C LEU A 51 -7.41 -11.53 -6.39
N ARG A 52 -7.47 -12.67 -7.09
CA ARG A 52 -7.11 -13.99 -6.53
C ARG A 52 -5.61 -14.18 -6.30
N GLN A 53 -4.77 -13.50 -7.07
CA GLN A 53 -3.31 -13.56 -6.96
C GLN A 53 -2.74 -12.49 -6.04
N ARG A 54 -3.58 -11.59 -5.53
CA ARG A 54 -3.13 -10.49 -4.69
C ARG A 54 -2.71 -11.01 -3.32
N GLU A 55 -1.44 -10.77 -2.99
CA GLU A 55 -0.85 -11.07 -1.69
C GLU A 55 -0.21 -9.81 -1.12
N GLN A 56 -0.27 -9.64 0.21
CA GLN A 56 0.31 -8.52 0.93
C GLN A 56 1.84 -8.54 0.79
N GLY A 57 2.41 -7.49 0.21
CA GLY A 57 3.86 -7.39 -0.01
C GLY A 57 4.65 -7.32 1.30
N ASN A 58 5.90 -7.78 1.33
CA ASN A 58 6.73 -7.88 2.54
C ASN A 58 6.84 -6.58 3.34
N GLU A 59 7.01 -5.45 2.66
CA GLU A 59 7.09 -4.10 3.26
C GLU A 59 5.77 -3.34 3.21
N GLU A 60 4.73 -3.94 2.62
CA GLU A 60 3.44 -3.31 2.45
C GLU A 60 2.70 -3.20 3.79
N ASP A 61 2.22 -1.99 4.05
CA ASP A 61 1.34 -1.70 5.18
C ASP A 61 -0.02 -2.39 5.04
N VAL A 62 -0.56 -2.87 6.16
CA VAL A 62 -1.80 -3.63 6.17
C VAL A 62 -3.02 -2.78 5.79
N VAL A 63 -3.01 -1.49 6.09
CA VAL A 63 -4.12 -0.59 5.76
C VAL A 63 -4.14 -0.33 4.25
N ALA A 64 -2.96 -0.13 3.64
CA ALA A 64 -2.82 -0.02 2.19
C ALA A 64 -3.32 -1.29 1.47
N TYR A 65 -2.88 -2.46 1.92
CA TYR A 65 -3.33 -3.76 1.41
C TYR A 65 -4.85 -3.92 1.51
N PHE A 66 -5.43 -3.57 2.65
CA PHE A 66 -6.88 -3.64 2.88
C PHE A 66 -7.65 -2.82 1.85
N TYR A 67 -7.32 -1.53 1.68
CA TYR A 67 -8.05 -0.67 0.76
C TYR A 67 -7.86 -1.08 -0.71
N ASP A 68 -6.70 -1.62 -1.07
CA ASP A 68 -6.47 -2.16 -2.41
C ASP A 68 -7.38 -3.37 -2.69
N ILE A 69 -7.45 -4.35 -1.77
CA ILE A 69 -8.34 -5.51 -1.90
C ILE A 69 -9.80 -5.06 -2.01
N ILE A 70 -10.27 -4.17 -1.13
CA ILE A 70 -11.67 -3.70 -1.15
C ILE A 70 -11.98 -2.98 -2.47
N ASN A 71 -11.06 -2.19 -3.00
CA ASN A 71 -11.22 -1.53 -4.29
C ASN A 71 -11.24 -2.55 -5.45
N MET A 72 -10.38 -3.56 -5.42
CA MET A 72 -10.38 -4.66 -6.40
C MET A 72 -11.69 -5.47 -6.34
N CYS A 73 -12.20 -5.77 -5.14
CA CYS A 73 -13.51 -6.41 -4.95
C CYS A 73 -14.62 -5.58 -5.61
N ARG A 74 -14.63 -4.25 -5.40
CA ARG A 74 -15.61 -3.34 -6.01
C ARG A 74 -15.53 -3.32 -7.55
N ILE A 75 -14.33 -3.43 -8.11
CA ILE A 75 -14.11 -3.45 -9.57
C ILE A 75 -14.58 -4.77 -10.18
N VAL A 76 -14.31 -5.90 -9.52
CA VAL A 76 -14.69 -7.24 -9.99
C VAL A 76 -16.19 -7.49 -9.82
N ASN A 77 -16.73 -7.19 -8.65
CA ASN A 77 -18.14 -7.36 -8.33
C ASN A 77 -18.59 -6.29 -7.32
N PRO A 78 -19.30 -5.23 -7.78
CA PRO A 78 -19.79 -4.17 -6.92
C PRO A 78 -20.75 -4.64 -5.81
N THR A 79 -21.41 -5.79 -6.00
CA THR A 79 -22.33 -6.38 -5.02
C THR A 79 -21.71 -7.55 -4.26
N MET A 80 -20.38 -7.63 -4.21
CA MET A 80 -19.67 -8.67 -3.45
C MET A 80 -19.96 -8.54 -1.95
N SER A 81 -20.34 -9.65 -1.31
CA SER A 81 -20.68 -9.65 0.12
C SER A 81 -19.45 -9.41 1.01
N GLN A 82 -19.67 -8.96 2.24
CA GLN A 82 -18.56 -8.72 3.19
C GLN A 82 -17.79 -10.00 3.50
N GLU A 83 -18.47 -11.15 3.56
CA GLU A 83 -17.85 -12.45 3.80
C GLU A 83 -16.90 -12.81 2.64
N GLN A 84 -17.32 -12.58 1.39
CA GLN A 84 -16.47 -12.81 0.23
C GLN A 84 -15.24 -11.89 0.22
N GLN A 85 -15.43 -10.61 0.58
CA GLN A 85 -14.33 -9.66 0.73
C GLN A 85 -13.33 -10.11 1.81
N LEU A 86 -13.82 -10.61 2.95
CA LEU A 86 -12.98 -11.17 4.01
C LEU A 86 -12.19 -12.39 3.53
N GLN A 87 -12.79 -13.29 2.75
CA GLN A 87 -12.06 -14.43 2.17
C GLN A 87 -10.86 -13.97 1.32
N HIS A 88 -11.05 -12.93 0.50
CA HIS A 88 -9.96 -12.35 -0.28
C HIS A 88 -8.89 -11.69 0.61
N LEU A 89 -9.29 -10.98 1.66
CA LEU A 89 -8.36 -10.38 2.63
C LEU A 89 -7.49 -11.44 3.31
N TYR A 90 -8.08 -12.52 3.83
CA TYR A 90 -7.35 -13.60 4.49
C TYR A 90 -6.40 -14.35 3.57
N ARG A 91 -6.81 -14.59 2.32
CA ARG A 91 -6.04 -15.36 1.35
C ARG A 91 -4.65 -14.78 1.09
N GLY A 92 -4.59 -13.46 0.89
CA GLY A 92 -3.33 -12.78 0.57
C GLY A 92 -2.58 -12.23 1.78
N LEU A 93 -3.10 -12.40 2.99
CA LEU A 93 -2.52 -11.79 4.18
C LEU A 93 -1.18 -12.43 4.55
N LYS A 94 -0.24 -11.65 5.08
CA LYS A 94 1.02 -12.20 5.61
C LYS A 94 0.75 -13.31 6.62
N PRO A 95 1.44 -14.46 6.54
CA PRO A 95 1.22 -15.58 7.46
C PRO A 95 1.32 -15.21 8.94
N THR A 96 2.27 -14.33 9.29
CA THR A 96 2.47 -13.86 10.66
C THR A 96 1.28 -13.06 11.19
N LEU A 97 0.67 -12.24 10.33
CA LEU A 97 -0.51 -11.45 10.68
C LEU A 97 -1.77 -12.32 10.68
N LEU A 98 -1.90 -13.24 9.72
CA LEU A 98 -3.01 -14.19 9.64
C LEU A 98 -3.16 -15.00 10.92
N GLN A 99 -2.06 -15.49 11.49
CA GLN A 99 -2.06 -16.23 12.77
C GLN A 99 -2.62 -15.42 13.95
N LYS A 100 -2.56 -14.09 13.89
CA LYS A 100 -3.05 -13.20 14.95
C LYS A 100 -4.50 -12.79 14.74
N ILE A 101 -4.89 -12.56 13.49
CA ILE A 101 -6.25 -12.10 13.15
C ILE A 101 -7.25 -13.26 13.07
N TYR A 102 -6.85 -14.40 12.52
CA TYR A 102 -7.76 -15.54 12.29
C TYR A 102 -8.48 -16.04 13.56
N PRO A 103 -7.84 -16.14 14.74
CA PRO A 103 -8.52 -16.54 15.98
C PRO A 103 -9.58 -15.55 16.47
N LEU A 104 -9.47 -14.27 16.08
CA LEU A 104 -10.41 -13.22 16.49
C LEU A 104 -11.69 -13.23 15.63
N GLN A 105 -11.68 -13.94 14.50
CA GLN A 105 -12.82 -14.13 13.60
C GLN A 105 -13.67 -12.87 13.38
N PRO A 106 -13.09 -11.76 12.88
CA PRO A 106 -13.87 -10.57 12.58
C PRO A 106 -15.00 -10.89 11.60
N ALA A 107 -16.21 -10.45 11.95
CA ALA A 107 -17.44 -10.71 11.20
C ALA A 107 -17.64 -9.71 10.05
N SER A 108 -16.90 -8.60 10.06
CA SER A 108 -17.00 -7.53 9.05
C SER A 108 -15.63 -7.06 8.58
N THR A 109 -15.59 -6.45 7.39
CA THR A 109 -14.36 -5.86 6.86
C THR A 109 -13.84 -4.69 7.70
N THR A 110 -14.73 -3.96 8.37
CA THR A 110 -14.37 -2.89 9.31
C THR A 110 -13.70 -3.45 10.57
N GLU A 111 -14.27 -4.49 11.16
CA GLU A 111 -13.69 -5.14 12.34
C GLU A 111 -12.33 -5.77 12.01
N PHE A 112 -12.20 -6.38 10.83
CA PHE A 112 -10.92 -6.86 10.33
C PHE A 112 -9.88 -5.74 10.26
N LEU A 113 -10.25 -4.57 9.73
CA LEU A 113 -9.34 -3.43 9.62
C LEU A 113 -8.92 -2.90 11.00
N ASP A 114 -9.82 -2.85 11.97
CA ASP A 114 -9.52 -2.37 13.31
C ASP A 114 -8.53 -3.29 14.03
N VAL A 115 -8.75 -4.60 13.93
CA VAL A 115 -7.82 -5.61 14.47
C VAL A 115 -6.45 -5.53 13.76
N ALA A 116 -6.44 -5.36 12.45
CA ALA A 116 -5.22 -5.23 11.66
C ALA A 116 -4.40 -3.98 12.06
N LYS A 117 -5.07 -2.83 12.25
CA LYS A 117 -4.45 -1.59 12.73
C LYS A 117 -3.86 -1.77 14.12
N LEU A 118 -4.61 -2.37 15.04
CA LEU A 118 -4.13 -2.64 16.39
C LEU A 118 -2.87 -3.51 16.38
N HIS A 119 -2.80 -4.50 15.49
CA HIS A 119 -1.59 -5.31 15.33
C HIS A 119 -0.41 -4.51 14.76
N ALA A 120 -0.65 -3.64 13.77
CA ALA A 120 0.37 -2.77 13.20
C ALA A 120 0.95 -1.81 14.27
N GLU A 121 0.08 -1.22 15.09
CA GLU A 121 0.46 -0.38 16.23
C GLU A 121 1.26 -1.17 17.27
N ALA A 122 0.80 -2.37 17.65
CA ALA A 122 1.54 -3.24 18.57
C ALA A 122 2.94 -3.59 18.04
N SER A 123 3.05 -3.86 16.74
CA SER A 123 4.34 -4.15 16.08
C SER A 123 5.27 -2.94 16.13
N SER A 124 4.75 -1.73 15.89
CA SER A 124 5.50 -0.48 16.03
C SER A 124 6.03 -0.26 17.46
N LEU A 125 5.19 -0.50 18.46
CA LEU A 125 5.58 -0.38 19.87
C LEU A 125 6.67 -1.38 20.27
N VAL A 126 6.56 -2.64 19.80
CA VAL A 126 7.59 -3.66 20.01
C VAL A 126 8.90 -3.22 19.37
N ASN A 127 8.88 -2.77 18.12
CA ASN A 127 10.08 -2.30 17.42
C ASN A 127 10.75 -1.14 18.17
N ARG A 128 9.97 -0.16 18.66
CA ARG A 128 10.48 0.94 19.48
C ARG A 128 11.12 0.45 20.77
N LYS A 129 10.52 -0.52 21.45
CA LYS A 129 11.03 -1.10 22.70
C LYS A 129 12.30 -1.94 22.46
N VAL A 130 12.40 -2.64 21.34
CA VAL A 130 13.60 -3.40 20.97
C VAL A 130 14.75 -2.45 20.64
N LEU A 131 14.48 -1.37 19.90
CA LEU A 131 15.46 -0.32 19.62
C LEU A 131 15.96 0.34 20.91
N SER A 132 15.07 0.70 21.82
CA SER A 132 15.49 1.32 23.09
C SER A 132 16.31 0.37 23.97
N GLN A 133 15.94 -0.90 24.05
CA GLN A 133 16.73 -1.91 24.77
C GLN A 133 18.11 -2.12 24.13
N SER A 134 18.19 -2.14 22.80
CA SER A 134 19.47 -2.29 22.08
C SER A 134 20.37 -1.07 22.29
N LEU A 135 19.82 0.14 22.32
CA LEU A 135 20.56 1.37 22.62
C LEU A 135 21.02 1.44 24.09
N LEU A 136 20.18 1.00 25.04
CA LEU A 136 20.53 0.95 26.47
C LEU A 136 21.55 -0.16 26.78
N ALA A 137 21.58 -1.24 26.01
CA ALA A 137 22.60 -2.27 26.12
C ALA A 137 24.01 -1.81 25.66
N VAL A 138 24.11 -0.63 25.02
CA VAL A 138 25.38 -0.03 24.58
C VAL A 138 26.01 0.87 25.66
N THR A 139 25.33 1.13 26.78
CA THR A 139 25.93 1.82 27.93
C THR A 139 26.33 0.83 29.02
N PRO A 140 27.63 0.54 29.24
CA PRO A 140 28.05 -0.26 30.38
C PRO A 140 28.41 0.64 31.56
N ASP A 141 27.73 0.43 32.67
CA ASP A 141 28.32 0.39 34.02
C ASP A 141 28.13 -1.08 34.42
N VAL A 142 29.13 -1.95 34.63
CA VAL A 142 30.22 -1.95 35.63
C VAL A 142 31.36 -2.92 35.14
N PRO A 143 32.36 -3.30 35.96
CA PRO A 143 33.77 -2.92 35.90
C PRO A 143 34.68 -3.84 35.04
N ILE A 144 35.71 -3.24 34.45
CA ILE A 144 37.06 -3.77 34.13
C ILE A 144 37.16 -5.28 33.83
N SER A 145 37.03 -5.68 32.54
CA SER A 145 37.91 -6.69 31.88
C SER A 145 37.59 -6.98 30.39
N SER A 146 36.92 -6.08 29.64
CA SER A 146 36.56 -6.33 28.22
C SER A 146 36.80 -5.12 27.29
N ALA A 147 37.72 -4.23 27.65
CA ALA A 147 37.99 -3.00 26.90
C ALA A 147 38.57 -3.23 25.48
N ALA A 148 39.13 -4.41 25.21
CA ALA A 148 39.80 -4.69 23.92
C ALA A 148 38.83 -5.08 22.78
N ALA A 149 37.69 -5.71 23.10
CA ALA A 149 36.76 -6.21 22.07
C ALA A 149 35.79 -5.11 21.58
N SER A 150 35.23 -4.30 22.48
CA SER A 150 34.33 -3.20 22.11
C SER A 150 35.03 -2.08 21.33
N THR A 151 36.29 -1.78 21.66
CA THR A 151 37.05 -0.76 20.92
C THR A 151 37.41 -1.20 19.50
N LYS A 152 37.52 -2.50 19.25
CA LYS A 152 37.78 -3.04 17.91
C LYS A 152 36.57 -2.89 16.98
N LEU A 153 35.38 -3.25 17.46
CA LEU A 153 34.14 -3.12 16.68
C LEU A 153 33.79 -1.65 16.38
N VAL A 154 33.98 -0.75 17.35
CA VAL A 154 33.76 0.68 17.13
C VAL A 154 34.76 1.26 16.11
N LYS A 155 36.02 0.80 16.12
CA LYS A 155 37.02 1.20 15.12
C LYS A 155 36.72 0.63 13.73
N GLU A 156 36.25 -0.61 13.63
CA GLU A 156 35.84 -1.20 12.35
C GLU A 156 34.62 -0.47 11.76
N LEU A 157 33.63 -0.14 12.58
CA LEU A 157 32.45 0.61 12.14
C LEU A 157 32.82 2.04 11.69
N ALA A 158 33.70 2.71 12.44
CA ALA A 158 34.23 4.03 12.04
C ALA A 158 34.98 3.93 10.70
N GLY A 159 35.80 2.90 10.51
CA GLY A 159 36.51 2.66 9.25
C GLY A 159 35.56 2.47 8.07
N LEU A 160 34.49 1.70 8.24
CA LEU A 160 33.46 1.50 7.21
C LEU A 160 32.72 2.79 6.86
N LEU A 161 32.34 3.59 7.86
CA LEU A 161 31.68 4.88 7.65
C LEU A 161 32.58 5.86 6.89
N THR A 162 33.87 5.89 7.24
CA THR A 162 34.85 6.78 6.58
C THR A 162 35.07 6.35 5.13
N GLY A 163 35.15 5.04 4.86
CA GLY A 163 35.26 4.50 3.50
C GLY A 163 34.03 4.78 2.65
N LEU A 164 32.83 4.68 3.23
CA LEU A 164 31.58 5.05 2.57
C LEU A 164 31.55 6.54 2.21
N GLN A 165 31.95 7.40 3.14
CA GLN A 165 32.04 8.85 2.91
C GLN A 165 32.98 9.16 1.74
N GLN A 166 34.16 8.54 1.71
CA GLN A 166 35.15 8.75 0.67
C GLN A 166 34.70 8.24 -0.71
N THR A 167 33.94 7.14 -0.73
CA THR A 167 33.34 6.61 -1.98
C THR A 167 32.27 7.55 -2.53
N ILE A 168 31.44 8.13 -1.66
CA ILE A 168 30.43 9.13 -2.03
C ILE A 168 31.10 10.39 -2.60
N GLU A 169 32.22 10.83 -2.02
CA GLU A 169 32.97 11.99 -2.53
C GLU A 169 33.61 11.73 -3.90
N GLN A 170 34.12 10.52 -4.15
CA GLN A 170 34.66 10.14 -5.46
C GLN A 170 33.58 10.07 -6.55
N LEU A 171 32.37 9.65 -6.21
CA LEU A 171 31.24 9.62 -7.15
C LEU A 171 30.70 11.02 -7.47
N ASN A 172 30.93 12.01 -6.59
CA ASN A 172 30.48 13.39 -6.77
C ASN A 172 31.49 14.30 -7.51
N HIS A 173 32.71 13.83 -7.79
CA HIS A 173 33.68 14.56 -8.61
C HIS A 173 33.76 13.91 -10.00
N PRO A 174 33.09 14.48 -11.03
CA PRO A 174 33.22 13.96 -12.38
C PRO A 174 34.69 14.11 -12.81
N GLN A 175 35.32 13.01 -13.20
CA GLN A 175 36.63 13.04 -13.86
C GLN A 175 36.48 13.85 -15.15
N THR A 176 36.92 15.10 -15.13
CA THR A 176 37.24 15.84 -16.35
C THR A 176 38.42 15.13 -17.01
N ALA A 177 38.13 14.45 -18.12
CA ALA A 177 39.10 14.01 -19.11
C ALA A 177 39.82 15.20 -19.75
#